data_AF-A0A139AJA5-F1
#
_entry.id   AF-A0A139AJA5-F1
#
_cell.length_a   1.000
_cell.length_b   1.000
_cell.length_c   1.000
_cell.angle_alpha   90.00
_cell.angle_beta   90.00
_cell.angle_gamma   90.00
#
_symmetry.space_group_name_H-M   'P 1'
#
loop_
_entity.id
_entity.type
_entity.pdbx_description
1 polymer ?
#
loop_
_entity_poly.entity_id
_entity_poly.type
_entity_poly.pdbx_seq_one_letter_code
_entity_poly.pdbx_strand_id
1 'polypeptide(L)'
;MPPFDVRGKLVHFTRSLGRLHSQLSIRVNCVCPGGAATEIFNHPLWRVEEDGTVTRLERGKLSAGSWLSVGQVVDAIMHAIKDESIFGQALAVTIDRGIQIR
;
A
#
# COMPACT_ATOMS: atom_id res chain seq x y z
N MET A 1 -20.85 -6.71 11.36
CA MET A 1 -19.48 -6.38 11.76
C MET A 1 -18.64 -6.43 10.50
N PRO A 2 -18.11 -5.30 10.00
CA PRO A 2 -17.38 -5.30 8.73
C PRO A 2 -16.14 -6.19 8.85
N PRO A 3 -15.67 -6.81 7.75
CA PRO A 3 -14.49 -7.66 7.77
C PRO A 3 -13.31 -6.87 8.33
N PHE A 4 -12.60 -7.45 9.29
CA PHE A 4 -11.46 -6.83 9.98
C PHE A 4 -10.52 -6.11 8.99
N ASP A 5 -10.31 -4.81 9.17
CA ASP A 5 -9.32 -4.06 8.38
C ASP A 5 -7.89 -4.51 8.78
N VAL A 6 -7.39 -5.51 8.05
CA VAL A 6 -6.05 -6.09 8.24
C VAL A 6 -4.95 -5.07 7.92
N ARG A 7 -5.21 -4.15 6.96
CA ARG A 7 -4.20 -3.17 6.53
C ARG A 7 -3.99 -2.11 7.61
N GLY A 8 -5.07 -1.60 8.22
CA GLY A 8 -4.98 -0.67 9.35
C GLY A 8 -4.19 -1.27 10.53
N LYS A 9 -4.43 -2.55 10.85
CA LYS A 9 -3.67 -3.27 11.90
C LYS A 9 -2.18 -3.37 11.57
N LEU A 10 -1.83 -3.66 10.32
CA LEU A 10 -0.42 -3.73 9.90
C LEU A 10 0.28 -2.37 10.01
N VAL A 11 -0.41 -1.28 9.66
CA VAL A 11 0.11 0.08 9.83
C VAL A 11 0.40 0.40 11.30
N HIS A 12 -0.54 0.08 12.20
CA HIS A 12 -0.31 0.27 13.65
C HIS A 12 0.81 -0.61 14.19
N PHE A 13 0.93 -1.84 13.69
CA PHE A 13 2.03 -2.73 14.03
C PHE A 13 3.38 -2.12 13.61
N THR A 14 3.51 -1.66 12.36
CA THR A 14 4.72 -0.97 11.88
C THR A 14 5.09 0.22 12.76
N ARG A 15 4.13 1.06 13.16
CA ARG A 15 4.36 2.19 14.07
C ARG A 15 4.94 1.76 15.42
N SER A 16 4.42 0.66 15.99
CA SER A 16 4.93 0.13 17.26
C SER A 16 6.37 -0.38 17.19
N LEU A 17 6.84 -0.76 15.99
CA LEU A 17 8.21 -1.18 15.73
C LEU A 17 9.17 0.00 15.52
N GLY A 18 8.69 1.25 15.44
CA GLY A 18 9.55 2.44 15.28
C GLY A 18 10.63 2.56 16.37
N ARG A 19 10.34 2.07 17.59
CA ARG A 19 11.31 2.03 18.71
C ARG A 19 12.55 1.18 18.44
N LEU A 20 12.51 0.25 17.48
CA LEU A 20 13.65 -0.59 17.15
C LEU A 20 14.81 0.22 16.56
N HIS A 21 14.53 1.39 15.99
CA HIS A 21 15.57 2.27 15.46
C HIS A 21 16.54 2.71 16.56
N SER A 22 16.03 3.20 17.69
CA SER A 22 16.88 3.64 18.80
C SER A 22 17.55 2.50 19.57
N GLN A 23 16.97 1.29 19.52
CA GLN A 23 17.46 0.15 20.31
C GLN A 23 18.45 -0.73 19.56
N LEU A 24 18.25 -0.91 18.25
CA LEU A 24 18.95 -1.91 17.42
C LEU A 24 19.43 -1.33 16.09
N SER A 25 19.25 -0.04 15.84
CA SER A 25 19.52 0.59 14.53
C SER A 25 18.74 -0.05 13.37
N ILE A 26 17.57 -0.64 13.67
CA ILE A 26 16.68 -1.27 12.68
C ILE A 26 15.52 -0.33 12.37
N ARG A 27 15.32 0.00 11.08
CA ARG A 27 14.17 0.77 10.60
C ARG A 27 13.13 -0.15 10.00
N VAL A 28 11.87 0.04 10.42
CA VAL A 28 10.72 -0.68 9.87
C VAL A 28 9.71 0.35 9.39
N ASN A 29 9.39 0.32 8.09
CA ASN A 29 8.37 1.13 7.45
C ASN A 29 7.46 0.21 6.63
N CYS A 30 6.27 0.66 6.27
CA CYS A 30 5.40 -0.06 5.34
C CYS A 30 5.00 0.82 4.17
N VAL A 31 4.88 0.22 2.99
CA VAL A 31 4.38 0.87 1.78
C VAL A 31 3.00 0.30 1.48
N CYS A 32 2.01 1.19 1.40
CA CYS A 32 0.62 0.88 1.11
C CYS A 32 0.28 1.42 -0.28
N PRO A 33 0.60 0.69 -1.36
CA PRO A 33 0.21 1.12 -2.69
C PRO A 33 -1.30 1.00 -2.86
N GLY A 34 -1.87 1.90 -3.66
CA GLY A 34 -3.15 1.66 -4.32
C GLY A 34 -3.07 0.47 -5.29
N GLY A 35 -4.01 0.38 -6.24
CA GLY A 35 -3.91 -0.63 -7.29
C GLY A 35 -2.64 -0.40 -8.13
N ALA A 36 -1.70 -1.36 -8.12
CA ALA A 36 -0.50 -1.35 -8.96
C ALA A 36 -0.60 -2.38 -10.09
N ALA A 37 -0.13 -2.04 -11.29
CA ALA A 37 -0.21 -2.91 -12.47
C ALA A 37 0.81 -4.06 -12.42
N THR A 38 0.58 -5.03 -11.53
CA THR A 38 1.39 -6.26 -11.40
C THR A 38 0.65 -7.48 -11.93
N GLU A 39 1.37 -8.59 -12.10
CA GLU A 39 0.79 -9.85 -12.56
C GLU A 39 -0.24 -10.46 -11.60
N ILE A 40 -0.26 -10.03 -10.33
CA ILE A 40 -1.29 -10.47 -9.36
C ILE A 40 -2.71 -10.13 -9.85
N PHE A 41 -2.82 -9.10 -10.68
CA PHE A 41 -4.06 -8.63 -11.28
C PHE A 41 -4.33 -9.24 -12.67
N ASN A 42 -3.53 -10.22 -13.10
CA ASN A 42 -3.85 -11.05 -14.25
C ASN A 42 -4.95 -12.07 -13.94
N HIS A 43 -5.24 -12.31 -12.65
CA HIS A 43 -6.39 -13.11 -12.22
C HIS A 43 -7.63 -12.23 -12.01
N PRO A 44 -8.84 -12.78 -12.20
CA PRO A 44 -10.07 -12.05 -11.94
C PRO A 44 -10.11 -11.60 -10.48
N LEU A 45 -10.16 -10.29 -10.28
CA LEU A 45 -10.37 -9.71 -8.97
C LEU A 45 -11.86 -9.69 -8.65
N TRP A 46 -12.14 -9.78 -7.36
CA TRP A 46 -13.47 -9.62 -6.83
C TRP A 46 -13.51 -8.31 -6.04
N ARG A 47 -14.41 -7.42 -6.43
CA ARG A 47 -14.73 -6.20 -5.69
C ARG A 47 -16.01 -6.45 -4.93
N VAL A 48 -16.04 -6.10 -3.65
CA VAL A 48 -17.27 -6.06 -2.87
C VAL A 48 -17.74 -4.62 -2.87
N GLU A 49 -18.90 -4.36 -3.45
CA GLU A 49 -19.55 -3.04 -3.42
C GLU A 49 -20.18 -2.78 -2.05
N GLU A 50 -20.59 -1.53 -1.80
CA GLU A 50 -21.13 -1.10 -0.49
C GLU A 50 -22.43 -1.84 -0.10
N ASP A 51 -23.19 -2.31 -1.08
CA ASP A 51 -24.40 -3.12 -0.90
C ASP A 51 -24.11 -4.62 -0.65
N GLY A 52 -22.84 -5.01 -0.60
CA GLY A 52 -22.40 -6.39 -0.43
C GLY A 52 -22.32 -7.20 -1.74
N THR A 53 -22.61 -6.60 -2.89
CA THR A 53 -22.50 -7.26 -4.19
C THR A 53 -21.04 -7.56 -4.51
N VAL A 54 -20.76 -8.80 -4.93
CA VAL A 54 -19.41 -9.21 -5.35
C VAL A 54 -19.31 -9.15 -6.88
N THR A 55 -18.56 -8.19 -7.40
CA THR A 55 -18.38 -8.00 -8.85
C THR A 55 -17.01 -8.48 -9.30
N ARG A 56 -16.98 -9.24 -10.39
CA ARG A 56 -15.73 -9.63 -11.07
C ARG A 56 -15.20 -8.41 -11.84
N LEU A 57 -14.02 -7.94 -11.48
CA LEU A 57 -13.32 -6.91 -12.24
C LEU A 57 -12.55 -7.61 -13.37
N GLU A 58 -13.02 -7.42 -14.60
CA GLU A 58 -12.27 -7.81 -15.79
C GLU A 58 -11.27 -6.72 -16.16
N ARG A 59 -10.03 -7.14 -16.43
CA ARG A 59 -8.90 -6.26 -16.77
C ARG A 59 -9.23 -5.28 -17.92
N GLY A 60 -10.13 -5.66 -18.82
CA GLY A 60 -10.53 -4.86 -19.99
C GLY A 60 -11.46 -3.67 -19.72
N LYS A 61 -12.02 -3.52 -18.51
CA LYS A 61 -12.93 -2.39 -18.17
C LYS A 61 -12.24 -1.26 -17.38
N LEU A 62 -10.95 -1.36 -17.12
CA LEU A 62 -10.22 -0.40 -16.30
C LEU A 62 -9.36 0.48 -17.18
N SER A 63 -9.66 1.78 -17.22
CA SER A 63 -9.01 2.77 -18.08
C SER A 63 -7.50 2.86 -17.83
N ALA A 64 -6.74 3.20 -18.88
CA ALA A 64 -5.36 3.62 -18.75
C ALA A 64 -5.27 4.79 -17.75
N GLY A 65 -4.32 4.74 -16.81
CA GLY A 65 -4.20 5.72 -15.73
C GLY A 65 -4.96 5.39 -14.44
N SER A 66 -5.68 4.26 -14.37
CA SER A 66 -6.34 3.79 -13.14
C SER A 66 -5.46 2.91 -12.24
N TRP A 67 -4.21 2.66 -12.64
CA TRP A 67 -3.25 1.84 -11.89
C TRP A 67 -1.92 2.56 -11.74
N LEU A 68 -1.29 2.38 -10.58
CA LEU A 68 0.11 2.72 -10.37
C LEU A 68 1.00 1.85 -11.27
N SER A 69 2.05 2.44 -11.82
CA SER A 69 3.12 1.64 -12.40
C SER A 69 3.92 0.94 -11.30
N VAL A 70 4.54 -0.19 -11.61
CA VAL A 70 5.46 -0.87 -10.69
C VAL A 70 6.60 0.07 -10.28
N GLY A 71 7.09 0.89 -11.21
CA GLY A 71 8.12 1.89 -10.93
C GLY A 71 7.73 2.87 -9.82
N GLN A 72 6.50 3.39 -9.82
CA GLN A 72 6.03 4.29 -8.78
C GLN A 72 6.00 3.63 -7.39
N VAL A 73 5.68 2.34 -7.31
CA VAL A 73 5.74 1.60 -6.04
C VAL A 73 7.19 1.38 -5.60
N VAL A 74 8.07 1.07 -6.55
CA VAL A 74 9.52 0.93 -6.28
C VAL A 74 10.10 2.24 -5.75
N ASP A 75 9.75 3.38 -6.33
CA ASP A 75 10.21 4.70 -5.86
C ASP A 75 9.82 4.96 -4.40
N ALA A 76 8.61 4.56 -4.01
CA ALA A 76 8.15 4.67 -2.61
C ALA A 76 8.95 3.76 -1.66
N ILE A 77 9.28 2.54 -2.10
CA ILE A 77 10.16 1.63 -1.34
C ILE A 77 11.55 2.26 -1.20
N MET A 78 12.09 2.81 -2.29
CA MET A 78 13.40 3.45 -2.27
C MET A 78 13.41 4.68 -1.34
N HIS A 79 12.34 5.46 -1.31
CA HIS A 79 12.18 6.56 -0.37
C HIS A 79 12.16 6.06 1.09
N ALA A 80 11.37 5.01 1.38
CA ALA A 80 11.31 4.37 2.69
C ALA A 80 12.66 3.85 3.20
N ILE A 81 13.55 3.44 2.27
CA ILE A 81 14.90 2.97 2.58
C ILE A 81 15.88 4.13 2.75
N LYS A 82 15.88 5.11 1.83
CA LYS A 82 16.92 6.16 1.77
C LYS A 82 16.73 7.26 2.82
N ASP A 83 15.50 7.60 3.16
CA ASP A 83 15.24 8.67 4.12
C ASP A 83 15.39 8.13 5.55
N GLU A 84 16.43 8.57 6.24
CA GLU A 84 16.74 8.15 7.61
C GLU A 84 15.87 8.84 8.67
N SER A 85 15.14 9.90 8.29
CA SER A 85 14.22 10.59 9.19
C SER A 85 12.89 9.87 9.38
N ILE A 86 12.59 8.87 8.52
CA ILE A 86 11.35 8.10 8.57
C ILE A 86 11.56 6.70 9.16
N PHE A 87 10.92 6.46 10.30
CA PHE A 87 10.94 5.18 11.00
C PHE A 87 9.58 4.92 11.65
N GLY A 88 9.09 3.68 11.53
CA GLY A 88 7.75 3.30 11.98
C GLY A 88 6.64 3.94 11.17
N GLN A 89 6.91 4.46 9.97
CA GLN A 89 5.92 5.19 9.16
C GLN A 89 5.24 4.29 8.13
N ALA A 90 4.02 4.68 7.74
CA ALA A 90 3.34 4.12 6.59
C ALA A 90 3.37 5.10 5.41
N LEU A 91 3.76 4.61 4.23
CA LEU A 91 3.79 5.40 3.00
C LEU A 91 2.62 4.96 2.12
N ALA A 92 1.57 5.77 2.05
CA ALA A 92 0.50 5.56 1.09
C ALA A 92 0.95 6.04 -0.29
N VAL A 93 0.77 5.21 -1.33
CA VAL A 93 1.10 5.58 -2.71
C VAL A 93 -0.19 5.57 -3.52
N THR A 94 -0.51 6.70 -4.13
CA THR A 94 -1.73 6.89 -4.93
C THR A 94 -1.40 7.56 -6.26
N ILE A 95 -2.24 7.34 -7.26
CA ILE A 95 -2.02 7.89 -8.60
C ILE A 95 -2.14 9.42 -8.58
N ASP A 96 -3.09 9.95 -7.81
CA ASP A 96 -3.38 11.38 -7.74
C ASP A 96 -2.42 12.15 -6.82
N ARG A 97 -1.87 11.52 -5.77
CA ARG A 97 -1.07 12.23 -4.74
C ARG A 97 0.36 11.76 -4.61
N GLY A 98 0.78 10.73 -5.35
CA GLY A 98 2.09 10.14 -5.20
C GLY A 98 2.29 9.54 -3.79
N ILE A 99 3.47 9.76 -3.21
CA ILE A 99 3.87 9.24 -1.90
C ILE A 99 3.37 10.16 -0.79
N GLN A 100 2.69 9.60 0.20
CA GLN A 100 2.23 10.30 1.39
C GLN A 100 2.64 9.55 2.65
N ILE A 101 3.36 10.23 3.54
CA ILE A 101 3.72 9.68 4.86
C ILE A 101 2.50 9.80 5.79
N ARG A 102 2.17 8.73 6.50
CA ARG A 102 0.97 8.57 7.33
C ARG A 102 1.29 8.01 8.71
#